data_AF-A0A255GWP0-F1
#
_entry.id   AF-A0A255GWP0-F1
#
_cell.length_a   1.000
_cell.length_b   1.000
_cell.length_c   1.000
_cell.angle_alpha   90.00
_cell.angle_beta   90.00
_cell.angle_gamma   90.00
#
_symmetry.space_group_name_H-M   'P 1'
#
loop_
_entity.id
_entity.type
_entity.pdbx_description
1 polymer ?
#
loop_
_entity_poly.entity_id
_entity_poly.type
_entity_poly.pdbx_seq_one_letter_code
_entity_poly.pdbx_strand_id
1 'polypeptide(L)' 'MNTGMLIGIVALVVGLPLAIIGVRLTFVNPPESRGRRRGALIAGLGLGIIWIGGFIGAFSSLA' A
#
# COMPACT_ATOMS: atom_id res chain seq x y z
N MET A 1 -21.32 -3.28 14.23
CA MET A 1 -20.08 -3.01 13.45
C MET A 1 -18.92 -3.48 14.29
N ASN A 2 -18.21 -4.52 13.85
CA ASN A 2 -17.15 -5.14 14.64
C ASN A 2 -15.85 -4.35 14.43
N THR A 3 -15.04 -4.19 15.48
CA THR A 3 -13.80 -3.39 15.47
C THR A 3 -12.86 -3.80 14.33
N GLY A 4 -12.78 -5.09 13.99
CA GLY A 4 -12.00 -5.59 12.84
C GLY A 4 -12.48 -5.06 11.48
N MET A 5 -13.80 -4.86 11.32
CA MET A 5 -14.38 -4.28 10.10
C MET A 5 -14.00 -2.80 9.95
N LEU A 6 -13.96 -2.05 11.07
CA LEU A 6 -13.48 -0.66 11.08
C LEU A 6 -12.00 -0.58 10.74
N ILE A 7 -11.17 -1.47 11.29
CA ILE A 7 -9.73 -1.52 11.01
C ILE A 7 -9.47 -1.86 9.54
N GLY A 8 -10.19 -2.83 8.98
CA GLY A 8 -10.10 -3.19 7.57
C GLY A 8 -10.50 -2.03 6.65
N ILE A 9 -11.60 -1.34 6.93
CA ILE A 9 -12.05 -0.16 6.17
C ILE A 9 -11.04 0.97 6.29
N VAL A 10 -10.52 1.26 7.48
CA VAL A 10 -9.52 2.32 7.69
C VAL A 10 -8.23 2.01 6.94
N ALA A 11 -7.74 0.77 6.97
CA ALA A 11 -6.58 0.34 6.18
C ALA A 11 -6.81 0.52 4.67
N LEU A 12 -8.01 0.19 4.19
CA LEU A 12 -8.41 0.34 2.79
C LEU A 12 -8.47 1.82 2.37
N VAL A 13 -9.09 2.66 3.20
CA VAL A 13 -9.29 4.10 2.95
C VAL A 13 -7.99 4.89 3.04
N VAL A 14 -7.10 4.59 4.00
CA VAL A 14 -5.82 5.30 4.16
C VAL A 14 -4.80 4.78 3.15
N GLY A 15 -4.83 3.48 2.89
CA GLY A 15 -3.83 2.80 2.12
C GLY A 15 -4.00 2.94 0.60
N LEU A 16 -5.24 2.98 0.10
CA LEU A 16 -5.53 3.06 -1.34
C LEU A 16 -5.08 4.41 -1.94
N PRO A 17 -5.34 5.58 -1.32
CA PRO A 17 -4.85 6.87 -1.81
C PRO A 17 -3.33 6.94 -1.83
N LEU A 18 -2.65 6.42 -0.80
CA LEU A 18 -1.19 6.42 -0.74
C LEU A 18 -0.57 5.57 -1.86
N ALA A 19 -1.15 4.40 -2.16
CA ALA A 19 -0.73 3.57 -3.28
C ALA A 19 -0.94 4.28 -4.62
N ILE A 20 -2.12 4.89 -4.83
CA ILE A 20 -2.43 5.64 -6.05
C ILE A 20 -1.47 6.82 -6.22
N ILE A 21 -1.23 7.61 -5.17
CA ILE A 21 -0.31 8.75 -5.19
C ILE A 21 1.11 8.29 -5.47
N GLY A 22 1.59 7.23 -4.83
CA GLY A 22 2.93 6.68 -5.06
C GLY A 22 3.14 6.24 -6.51
N VAL A 23 2.15 5.55 -7.10
CA VAL A 23 2.16 5.17 -8.52
C VAL A 23 2.13 6.42 -9.41
N ARG A 24 1.22 7.37 -9.14
CA ARG A 24 1.10 8.61 -9.93
C ARG A 24 2.37 9.44 -9.91
N LEU A 25 3.00 9.60 -8.76
CA LEU A 25 4.27 10.32 -8.62
C LEU A 25 5.39 9.64 -9.41
N THR A 26 5.40 8.31 -9.43
CA THR A 26 6.38 7.54 -10.22
C THR A 26 6.15 7.71 -11.73
N PHE A 27 4.90 7.83 -12.18
CA PHE A 27 4.57 8.11 -13.59
C PHE A 27 4.81 9.56 -14.00
N VAL A 28 4.54 10.53 -13.13
CA VAL A 28 4.73 11.96 -13.40
C VAL A 28 6.20 12.37 -13.32
N ASN A 29 6.96 11.79 -12.40
CA ASN A 29 8.41 11.95 -12.27
C ASN A 29 9.10 10.59 -12.39
N PRO A 30 9.30 10.09 -13.63
CA PRO A 30 10.02 8.84 -13.84
C PRO A 30 11.44 8.97 -13.26
N PRO A 31 11.92 7.97 -12.48
CA PRO A 31 13.24 8.07 -11.88
C PRO A 31 14.32 8.06 -12.97
N GLU A 32 15.08 9.16 -13.09
CA GLU A 32 16.12 9.35 -14.11
C GLU A 32 17.30 8.38 -13.99
N SER A 33 17.47 7.71 -12.83
CA SER A 33 18.57 6.77 -12.59
C SER A 33 18.07 5.35 -12.30
N ARG A 34 18.78 4.35 -12.85
CA ARG A 34 18.52 2.91 -12.60
C ARG A 34 18.48 2.57 -11.11
N GLY A 35 19.28 3.26 -10.28
CA GLY A 35 19.27 3.10 -8.83
C GLY A 35 17.97 3.60 -8.17
N ARG A 36 17.45 4.75 -8.61
CA ARG A 36 16.20 5.33 -8.08
C ARG A 36 14.97 4.55 -8.56
N ARG A 37 15.00 3.94 -9.76
CA ARG A 37 14.00 2.94 -10.21
C ARG A 37 13.95 1.71 -9.32
N ARG A 38 15.10 1.14 -8.95
CA ARG A 38 15.16 0.01 -8.00
C ARG A 38 14.64 0.42 -6.63
N GLY A 39 15.01 1.61 -6.14
CA GLY A 39 14.48 2.15 -4.88
C GLY A 39 12.96 2.29 -4.88
N ALA A 40 12.37 2.83 -5.96
CA ALA A 40 10.92 2.94 -6.11
C ALA A 40 10.22 1.57 -6.21
N LEU A 41 10.82 0.60 -6.91
CA LEU A 41 10.31 -0.77 -6.99
C LEU A 41 10.33 -1.46 -5.62
N ILE A 42 11.43 -1.34 -4.88
CA ILE A 42 11.55 -1.91 -3.53
C ILE A 42 10.56 -1.24 -2.58
N ALA A 43 10.41 0.08 -2.64
CA ALA A 43 9.43 0.82 -1.85
C ALA A 43 7.99 0.41 -2.20
N GLY A 44 7.67 0.24 -3.49
CA GLY A 44 6.37 -0.24 -3.95
C GLY A 44 6.07 -1.67 -3.51
N LEU A 45 7.04 -2.58 -3.60
CA LEU A 45 6.92 -3.96 -3.12
C LEU A 45 6.76 -4.02 -1.60
N GLY A 46 7.56 -3.26 -0.86
CA GLY A 46 7.46 -3.19 0.61
C GLY A 46 6.12 -2.62 1.07
N LEU A 47 5.66 -1.54 0.43
CA LEU A 47 4.36 -0.95 0.70
C LEU A 47 3.23 -1.96 0.40
N GLY A 48 3.32 -2.67 -0.72
CA GLY A 48 2.37 -3.71 -1.11
C GLY A 48 2.30 -4.87 -0.12
N ILE A 49 3.45 -5.36 0.36
CA ILE A 49 3.52 -6.45 1.36
C ILE A 49 2.89 -6.01 2.69
N ILE A 50 3.20 -4.80 3.17
CA ILE A 50 2.59 -4.24 4.39
C ILE A 50 1.08 -4.14 4.24
N TRP A 51 0.62 -3.72 3.06
CA TRP A 51 -0.80 -3.63 2.72
C TRP A 51 -1.50 -4.98 2.75
N ILE A 52 -0.91 -5.98 2.09
CA ILE A 52 -1.45 -7.34 2.03
C ILE A 52 -1.48 -7.95 3.43
N GLY A 53 -0.43 -7.77 4.23
CA GLY A 53 -0.38 -8.24 5.62
C GLY A 53 -1.48 -7.59 6.49
N GLY A 54 -1.66 -6.28 6.39
CA GLY A 54 -2.73 -5.55 7.10
C GLY A 54 -4.13 -5.97 6.64
N PHE A 55 -4.31 -6.20 5.35
CA PHE A 55 -5.57 -6.66 4.76
C PHE A 55 -5.90 -8.08 5.22
N ILE A 56 -4.95 -9.02 5.14
CA ILE A 56 -5.12 -10.40 5.62
C ILE A 56 -5.39 -10.41 7.12
N GLY A 57 -4.66 -9.64 7.93
CA GLY A 57 -4.92 -9.56 9.38
C GLY A 57 -6.32 -9.05 9.70
N ALA A 58 -6.81 -8.04 8.97
CA ALA A 58 -8.17 -7.55 9.12
C ALA A 58 -9.24 -8.59 8.72
N PHE A 59 -9.02 -9.33 7.63
CA PHE A 59 -9.94 -10.39 7.18
C PHE A 59 -9.89 -11.64 8.07
N SER A 60 -8.73 -12.04 8.56
CA SER A 60 -8.61 -13.14 9.53
C SER A 60 -9.28 -12.82 10.86
N SER A 61 -9.38 -11.55 11.25
CA SER A 61 -10.18 -11.14 12.43
C SER A 61 -11.70 -11.22 12.21
N LEU A 62 -12.13 -11.49 10.97
CA LEU A 62 -13.52 -11.63 10.55
C LEU A 62 -13.98 -13.09 10.47
N ALA A 63 -13.04 -14.04 10.39
CA ALA A 63 -13.26 -15.49 10.36
C ALA A 63 -13.27 -16.08 11.78
#